data_AF-A0A533YAA1-F1
#
_entry.id   AF-A0A533YAA1-F1
#
_cell.length_a   1.000
_cell.length_b   1.000
_cell.length_c   1.000
_cell.angle_alpha   90.00
_cell.angle_beta   90.00
_cell.angle_gamma   90.00
#
_symmetry.space_group_name_H-M   'P 1'
#
loop_
_entity.id
_entity.type
_entity.pdbx_description
1 polymer ?
#
loop_
_entity_poly.entity_id
_entity_poly.type
_entity_poly.pdbx_seq_one_letter_code
_entity_poly.pdbx_strand_id
1 'polypeptide(L)'
;MYQDDTLRVFLEADPTVTVGRSVSNDHPVSLDTTQLSLLLKGVEVERPPGLLKSLVFGPTREAVFSKDEIMALAPQLKEALAQASPKERVSFALMRASSAQGSELTSGAVWVRGRGFHFLLNRYRSPMDKKWAGIPGPYDSAFARGKLTPPEVRPDFTVLFSLGSYVIKQEPGLATEMFASPETELVIDYQRFFADARKAPEKVLVAAPAEDRRDAMGSSVTAVAPAGEGDMATVRALTDRVNRLESQVTDLLDIVKRLTSSLEESRRALAEKDKEIRTLQSAPGASK
;
A
#
# COMPACT_ATOMS: atom_id res chain seq x y z
N MET A 1 19.24 17.27 2.47
CA MET A 1 19.28 15.79 2.53
C MET A 1 19.31 15.37 3.99
N TYR A 2 18.44 14.45 4.41
CA TYR A 2 18.33 14.00 5.80
C TYR A 2 18.47 12.47 5.91
N GLN A 3 19.14 12.01 6.95
CA GLN A 3 19.28 10.60 7.24
C GLN A 3 19.54 10.36 8.73
N ASP A 4 18.78 9.44 9.30
CA ASP A 4 19.06 8.74 10.56
C ASP A 4 18.93 7.21 10.35
N ASP A 5 18.96 6.44 11.44
CA ASP A 5 18.89 4.97 11.41
C ASP A 5 17.54 4.44 10.89
N THR A 6 16.46 5.22 11.00
CA THR A 6 15.07 4.83 10.77
C THR A 6 14.36 5.65 9.69
N LEU A 7 14.89 6.81 9.30
CA LEU A 7 14.32 7.71 8.31
C LEU A 7 15.41 8.24 7.38
N ARG A 8 15.10 8.24 6.09
CA ARG A 8 15.92 8.88 5.07
C ARG A 8 15.05 9.70 4.13
N VAL A 9 15.49 10.92 3.81
CA VAL A 9 14.87 11.79 2.80
C VAL A 9 15.95 12.35 1.89
N PHE A 10 15.79 12.14 0.58
CA PHE A 10 16.77 12.55 -0.41
C PHE A 10 16.14 13.00 -1.73
N LEU A 11 16.88 13.79 -2.50
CA LEU A 11 16.51 14.19 -3.86
C LEU A 11 17.01 13.15 -4.86
N GLU A 12 16.20 12.84 -5.84
CA GLU A 12 16.57 12.00 -6.97
C GLU A 12 16.00 12.56 -8.28
N ALA A 13 16.64 12.21 -9.40
CA ALA A 13 16.13 12.56 -10.72
C ALA A 13 14.74 11.96 -10.93
N ASP A 14 13.81 12.76 -11.42
CA ASP A 14 12.46 12.30 -11.73
C ASP A 14 12.47 11.53 -13.06
N PRO A 15 12.22 10.20 -13.04
CA PRO A 15 12.21 9.38 -14.26
C PRO A 15 11.10 9.83 -15.21
N THR A 16 10.00 10.39 -14.68
CA THR A 16 8.90 10.86 -15.49
C THR A 16 9.19 12.20 -16.15
N VAL A 17 10.23 12.95 -15.73
CA VAL A 17 10.71 14.21 -16.36
C VAL A 17 11.78 13.95 -17.43
N THR A 18 12.56 12.89 -17.25
CA THR A 18 13.78 12.65 -18.04
C THR A 18 13.55 11.95 -19.39
N VAL A 19 12.35 11.39 -19.63
CA VAL A 19 12.02 10.66 -20.86
C VAL A 19 11.04 11.45 -21.73
N GLY A 20 11.57 12.25 -22.67
CA GLY A 20 10.93 12.74 -23.89
C GLY A 20 9.46 13.19 -23.83
N ARG A 21 9.24 14.51 -23.62
CA ARG A 21 7.95 15.25 -23.50
C ARG A 21 7.29 15.24 -22.12
N SER A 22 8.12 15.38 -21.09
CA SER A 22 7.63 15.42 -19.74
C SER A 22 7.38 16.83 -19.22
N VAL A 23 6.33 16.98 -18.41
CA VAL A 23 6.07 18.22 -17.65
C VAL A 23 7.07 18.28 -16.49
N SER A 24 7.86 19.34 -16.43
CA SER A 24 8.77 19.61 -15.30
C SER A 24 8.00 19.69 -13.98
N ASN A 25 8.66 19.37 -12.87
CA ASN A 25 8.09 19.57 -11.54
C ASN A 25 8.08 21.06 -11.18
N ASP A 26 7.07 21.48 -10.41
CA ASP A 26 6.94 22.85 -9.89
C ASP A 26 7.81 23.05 -8.63
N HIS A 27 9.02 22.49 -8.66
CA HIS A 27 10.01 22.63 -7.61
C HIS A 27 11.01 23.75 -7.93
N PRO A 28 11.56 24.44 -6.92
CA PRO A 28 11.30 24.26 -5.49
C PRO A 28 9.90 24.75 -5.09
N VAL A 29 9.31 24.10 -4.08
CA VAL A 29 7.97 24.44 -3.58
C VAL A 29 7.96 24.57 -2.06
N SER A 30 7.26 25.58 -1.56
CA SER A 30 7.11 25.84 -0.13
C SER A 30 5.77 25.28 0.37
N LEU A 31 5.80 24.07 0.93
CA LEU A 31 4.72 23.50 1.74
C LEU A 31 5.17 23.49 3.20
N ASP A 32 4.33 23.99 4.11
CA ASP A 32 4.67 23.96 5.52
C ASP A 32 4.53 22.55 6.13
N THR A 33 5.12 22.34 7.30
CA THR A 33 5.11 21.05 7.98
C THR A 33 3.69 20.57 8.29
N THR A 34 2.80 21.48 8.67
CA THR A 34 1.40 21.16 9.02
C THR A 34 0.62 20.70 7.79
N GLN A 35 0.81 21.36 6.65
CA GLN A 35 0.25 20.98 5.35
C GLN A 35 0.71 19.57 4.97
N LEU A 36 2.01 19.31 5.03
CA LEU A 36 2.55 17.99 4.72
C LEU A 36 2.02 16.92 5.69
N SER A 37 1.93 17.22 6.99
CA SER A 37 1.34 16.29 7.96
C SER A 37 -0.12 15.96 7.64
N LEU A 38 -0.92 16.95 7.21
CA LEU A 38 -2.32 16.73 6.82
C LEU A 38 -2.45 15.88 5.55
N LEU A 39 -1.60 16.12 4.54
CA LEU A 39 -1.56 15.30 3.33
C LEU A 39 -1.16 13.86 3.68
N LEU A 40 -0.06 13.65 4.41
CA LEU A 40 0.42 12.32 4.79
C LEU A 40 -0.59 11.55 5.66
N LYS A 41 -1.30 12.24 6.57
CA LYS A 41 -2.33 11.64 7.42
C LYS A 41 -3.50 11.07 6.61
N GLY A 42 -3.80 11.65 5.46
CA GLY A 42 -4.87 11.19 4.59
C GLY A 42 -4.47 10.03 3.66
N VAL A 43 -3.18 9.65 3.61
CA VAL A 43 -2.73 8.55 2.75
C VAL A 43 -3.01 7.21 3.41
N GLU A 44 -3.77 6.38 2.70
CA GLU A 44 -4.16 5.04 3.12
C GLU A 44 -3.68 4.00 2.11
N VAL A 45 -3.51 2.77 2.57
CA VAL A 45 -3.30 1.60 1.74
C VAL A 45 -4.46 0.65 1.94
N GLU A 46 -4.95 0.11 0.83
CA GLU A 46 -5.89 -1.00 0.81
C GLU A 46 -5.18 -2.23 0.26
N ARG A 47 -5.17 -3.34 1.01
CA ARG A 47 -4.67 -4.62 0.49
C ARG A 47 -5.85 -5.47 0.04
N PRO A 48 -5.81 -6.10 -1.16
CA PRO A 48 -6.79 -7.10 -1.50
C PRO A 48 -6.66 -8.23 -0.46
N PRO A 49 -7.72 -8.51 0.31
CA PRO A 49 -7.67 -9.63 1.22
C PRO A 49 -7.46 -10.91 0.39
N GLY A 50 -6.60 -11.82 0.84
CA GLY A 50 -6.49 -13.15 0.21
C GLY A 50 -7.89 -13.79 0.10
N LEU A 51 -8.11 -14.64 -0.91
CA LEU A 51 -9.43 -15.18 -1.30
C LEU A 51 -10.34 -15.57 -0.11
N LEU A 52 -9.77 -16.19 0.93
CA LEU A 52 -10.47 -16.61 2.16
C LEU A 52 -10.86 -15.45 3.09
N LYS A 53 -10.04 -14.40 3.20
CA LYS A 53 -10.30 -13.22 4.05
C LYS A 53 -11.28 -12.24 3.39
N SER A 54 -11.33 -12.21 2.06
CA SER A 54 -12.19 -11.32 1.27
C SER A 54 -13.68 -11.57 1.52
N LEU A 55 -14.06 -12.84 1.65
CA LEU A 55 -15.44 -13.28 1.87
C LEU A 55 -16.01 -12.93 3.25
N VAL A 56 -15.16 -12.61 4.24
CA VAL A 56 -15.60 -12.41 5.63
C VAL A 56 -15.38 -10.97 6.12
N PHE A 57 -14.30 -10.31 5.71
CA PHE A 57 -13.88 -9.04 6.32
C PHE A 57 -13.86 -7.83 5.37
N GLY A 58 -14.05 -8.01 4.06
CA GLY A 58 -13.86 -6.93 3.08
C GLY A 58 -12.40 -6.44 3.03
N PRO A 59 -12.09 -5.45 2.17
CA PRO A 59 -10.75 -4.87 2.11
C PRO A 59 -10.44 -4.05 3.37
N THR A 60 -9.28 -4.30 3.97
CA THR A 60 -8.80 -3.52 5.12
C THR A 60 -8.03 -2.30 4.62
N ARG A 61 -8.51 -1.11 4.98
CA ARG A 61 -7.79 0.14 4.80
C ARG A 61 -6.95 0.45 6.02
N GLU A 62 -5.70 0.79 5.80
CA GLU A 62 -4.75 1.14 6.84
C GLU A 62 -4.05 2.45 6.50
N ALA A 63 -3.84 3.30 7.50
CA ALA A 63 -2.97 4.47 7.33
C ALA A 63 -1.56 4.02 6.92
N VAL A 64 -0.97 4.71 5.93
CA VAL A 64 0.39 4.40 5.48
C VAL A 64 1.40 4.69 6.58
N PHE A 65 1.22 5.83 7.26
CA PHE A 65 2.13 6.33 8.29
C PHE A 65 1.44 6.41 9.65
N SER A 66 2.17 6.09 10.72
CA SER A 66 1.77 6.41 12.08
C SER A 66 1.91 7.90 12.36
N LYS A 67 1.33 8.38 13.47
CA LYS A 67 1.46 9.78 13.89
C LYS A 67 2.93 10.18 14.09
N ASP A 68 3.72 9.32 14.71
CA ASP A 68 5.14 9.59 15.00
C ASP A 68 5.97 9.61 13.71
N GLU A 69 5.67 8.72 12.77
CA GLU A 69 6.29 8.72 11.44
C GLU A 69 5.96 10.00 10.68
N ILE A 70 4.72 10.50 10.75
CA ILE A 70 4.34 11.78 10.15
C ILE A 70 5.09 12.95 10.80
N MET A 71 5.22 12.93 12.13
CA MET A 71 5.95 13.97 12.87
C MET A 71 7.44 14.00 12.52
N ALA A 72 8.06 12.84 12.24
CA ALA A 72 9.44 12.75 11.81
C ALA A 72 9.61 13.11 10.31
N LEU A 73 8.73 12.61 9.44
CA LEU A 73 8.86 12.73 7.98
C LEU A 73 8.50 14.12 7.45
N ALA A 74 7.42 14.73 7.95
CA ALA A 74 6.91 15.98 7.38
C ALA A 74 7.90 17.16 7.40
N PRO A 75 8.68 17.41 8.48
CA PRO A 75 9.71 18.44 8.48
C PRO A 75 10.80 18.19 7.43
N GLN A 76 11.20 16.94 7.23
CA GLN A 76 12.25 16.57 6.30
C GLN A 76 11.79 16.69 4.84
N LEU A 77 10.53 16.33 4.56
CA LEU A 77 9.93 16.56 3.25
C LEU A 77 9.80 18.04 2.93
N LYS A 78 9.44 18.89 3.90
CA LYS A 78 9.39 20.34 3.72
C LYS A 78 10.75 20.88 3.25
N GLU A 79 11.82 20.52 3.95
CA GLU A 79 13.16 20.99 3.61
C GLU A 79 13.62 20.49 2.25
N ALA A 80 13.34 19.22 1.92
CA ALA A 80 13.72 18.64 0.65
C ALA A 80 12.92 19.24 -0.53
N LEU A 81 11.61 19.44 -0.38
CA LEU A 81 10.75 20.06 -1.42
C LEU A 81 11.14 21.51 -1.72
N ALA A 82 11.64 22.24 -0.71
CA ALA A 82 12.17 23.59 -0.88
C ALA A 82 13.54 23.63 -1.57
N GLN A 83 14.25 22.49 -1.66
CA GLN A 83 15.57 22.36 -2.30
C GLN A 83 15.53 21.65 -3.65
N ALA A 84 14.48 20.87 -3.92
CA ALA A 84 14.34 20.11 -5.16
C ALA A 84 14.36 21.02 -6.40
N SER A 85 15.03 20.58 -7.46
CA SER A 85 14.97 21.23 -8.76
C SER A 85 13.76 20.75 -9.59
N PRO A 86 13.39 21.46 -10.68
CA PRO A 86 12.30 21.04 -11.57
C PRO A 86 12.47 19.65 -12.21
N LYS A 87 13.65 19.05 -12.14
CA LYS A 87 13.97 17.72 -12.69
C LYS A 87 14.07 16.63 -11.62
N GLU A 88 13.85 16.99 -10.36
CA GLU A 88 14.01 16.10 -9.23
C GLU A 88 12.67 15.86 -8.53
N ARG A 89 12.59 14.74 -7.82
CA ARG A 89 11.54 14.43 -6.85
C ARG A 89 12.17 14.14 -5.50
N VAL A 90 11.37 14.20 -4.43
CA VAL A 90 11.82 13.92 -3.08
C VAL A 90 11.47 12.49 -2.71
N SER A 91 12.46 11.63 -2.56
CA SER A 91 12.30 10.26 -2.10
C SER A 91 12.43 10.14 -0.60
N PHE A 92 11.67 9.21 -0.04
CA PHE A 92 11.70 8.88 1.38
C PHE A 92 11.80 7.37 1.61
N ALA A 93 12.36 7.01 2.75
CA ALA A 93 12.30 5.67 3.28
C ALA A 93 12.24 5.69 4.80
N LEU A 94 11.42 4.80 5.34
CA LEU A 94 11.14 4.64 6.76
C LEU A 94 11.31 3.18 7.13
N MET A 95 12.14 2.93 8.12
CA MET A 95 12.36 1.61 8.70
C MET A 95 11.66 1.52 10.05
N ARG A 96 10.90 0.44 10.23
CA ARG A 96 10.15 0.15 11.46
C ARG A 96 10.58 -1.21 12.02
N ALA A 97 10.71 -1.31 13.34
CA ALA A 97 10.85 -2.61 13.99
C ALA A 97 9.50 -3.34 14.01
N SER A 98 9.49 -4.59 13.54
CA SER A 98 8.33 -5.48 13.50
C SER A 98 8.62 -6.75 14.29
N SER A 99 7.72 -7.09 15.23
CA SER A 99 7.89 -8.24 16.11
C SER A 99 7.85 -9.58 15.36
N ALA A 100 7.23 -9.64 14.18
CA ALA A 100 7.05 -10.87 13.43
C ALA A 100 8.14 -11.13 12.37
N GLN A 101 8.73 -10.07 11.78
CA GLN A 101 9.51 -10.17 10.54
C GLN A 101 10.87 -9.47 10.61
N GLY A 102 11.26 -8.93 11.76
CA GLY A 102 12.48 -8.13 11.89
C GLY A 102 12.20 -6.66 11.56
N SER A 103 12.91 -6.05 10.62
CA SER A 103 12.64 -4.67 10.21
C SER A 103 11.74 -4.64 8.98
N GLU A 104 10.79 -3.72 8.96
CA GLU A 104 9.92 -3.41 7.82
C GLU A 104 10.32 -2.10 7.17
N LEU A 105 10.23 -2.02 5.85
CA LEU A 105 10.57 -0.84 5.06
C LEU A 105 9.31 -0.31 4.35
N THR A 106 9.07 0.99 4.52
CA THR A 106 8.13 1.78 3.72
C THR A 106 8.92 2.82 2.95
N SER A 107 8.77 2.86 1.62
CA SER A 107 9.51 3.81 0.78
C SER A 107 8.68 4.31 -0.39
N GLY A 108 9.00 5.51 -0.85
CA GLY A 108 8.23 6.21 -1.86
C GLY A 108 8.87 7.52 -2.29
N ALA A 109 8.12 8.31 -3.05
CA ALA A 109 8.55 9.63 -3.49
C ALA A 109 7.36 10.61 -3.54
N VAL A 110 7.66 11.89 -3.43
CA VAL A 110 6.70 12.99 -3.57
C VAL A 110 7.23 14.08 -4.50
N TRP A 111 6.33 14.68 -5.26
CA TRP A 111 6.63 15.84 -6.11
C TRP A 111 5.36 16.67 -6.36
N VAL A 112 5.52 17.85 -6.96
CA VAL A 112 4.39 18.77 -7.25
C VAL A 112 4.36 19.15 -8.72
N ARG A 113 3.17 19.13 -9.32
CA ARG A 113 2.88 19.61 -10.69
C ARG A 113 1.51 20.28 -10.75
N GLY A 114 1.47 21.54 -11.16
CA GLY A 114 0.30 22.40 -11.13
C GLY A 114 -0.37 22.38 -9.76
N ARG A 115 -1.60 21.87 -9.74
CA ARG A 115 -2.42 21.68 -8.53
C ARG A 115 -2.25 20.31 -7.85
N GLY A 116 -1.47 19.42 -8.45
CA GLY A 116 -1.27 18.05 -8.00
C GLY A 116 -0.07 17.92 -7.05
N PHE A 117 -0.33 17.43 -5.84
CA PHE A 117 0.67 16.82 -4.98
C PHE A 117 0.69 15.33 -5.31
N HIS A 118 1.79 14.88 -5.90
CA HIS A 118 1.99 13.50 -6.27
C HIS A 118 2.65 12.75 -5.11
N PHE A 119 2.09 11.60 -4.79
CA PHE A 119 2.61 10.68 -3.78
C PHE A 119 2.70 9.29 -4.41
N LEU A 120 3.91 8.74 -4.47
CA LEU A 120 4.18 7.40 -4.96
C LEU A 120 4.64 6.52 -3.81
N LEU A 121 4.03 5.34 -3.68
CA LEU A 121 4.45 4.31 -2.72
C LEU A 121 5.10 3.14 -3.45
N ASN A 122 6.41 2.99 -3.28
CA ASN A 122 7.17 1.91 -3.91
C ASN A 122 7.13 0.62 -3.07
N ARG A 123 7.19 0.78 -1.74
CA ARG A 123 7.13 -0.31 -0.77
C ARG A 123 6.28 0.09 0.39
N TYR A 124 5.43 -0.82 0.85
CA TYR A 124 4.65 -0.66 2.05
C TYR A 124 4.92 -1.81 3.01
N ARG A 125 5.45 -1.49 4.21
CA ARG A 125 5.74 -2.47 5.28
C ARG A 125 6.34 -3.78 4.77
N SER A 126 7.29 -3.66 3.83
CA SER A 126 7.92 -4.83 3.23
C SER A 126 9.03 -5.34 4.14
N PRO A 127 9.15 -6.66 4.39
CA PRO A 127 10.20 -7.19 5.23
C PRO A 127 11.57 -6.87 4.62
N MET A 128 12.48 -6.40 5.48
CA MET A 128 13.83 -6.04 5.10
C MET A 128 14.76 -7.23 5.32
N ASP A 129 15.58 -7.52 4.33
CA ASP A 129 16.56 -8.61 4.42
C ASP A 129 17.55 -8.31 5.57
N LYS A 130 17.82 -9.32 6.41
CA LYS A 130 18.62 -9.21 7.65
C LYS A 130 20.04 -8.71 7.42
N LYS A 131 20.53 -8.77 6.17
CA LYS A 131 21.85 -8.25 5.78
C LYS A 131 21.94 -6.72 5.83
N TRP A 132 20.81 -6.02 5.87
CA TRP A 132 20.79 -4.56 5.92
C TRP A 132 20.67 -4.08 7.37
N ALA A 133 21.71 -3.42 7.88
CA ALA A 133 21.74 -2.83 9.22
C ALA A 133 21.12 -1.42 9.29
N GLY A 134 20.42 -0.98 8.24
CA GLY A 134 19.86 0.38 8.11
C GLY A 134 19.36 0.65 6.69
N ILE A 135 18.75 1.83 6.46
CA ILE A 135 18.21 2.20 5.15
C ILE A 135 19.34 2.29 4.10
N PRO A 136 19.31 1.48 3.02
CA PRO A 136 20.36 1.47 2.00
C PRO A 136 20.53 2.83 1.31
N GLY A 137 21.74 3.06 0.79
CA GLY A 137 22.13 4.25 0.01
C GLY A 137 21.21 4.53 -1.18
N PRO A 138 21.02 5.81 -1.60
CA PRO A 138 20.36 6.14 -2.87
C PRO A 138 21.17 5.68 -4.10
N TYR A 139 22.39 5.18 -3.92
CA TYR A 139 23.23 4.54 -4.94
C TYR A 139 23.32 3.03 -4.76
N ASP A 140 22.70 2.49 -3.70
CA ASP A 140 22.60 1.05 -3.56
C ASP A 140 21.61 0.56 -4.60
N SER A 141 22.11 -0.12 -5.62
CA SER A 141 21.37 -0.38 -6.84
C SER A 141 20.10 -1.21 -6.67
N ALA A 142 19.94 -1.91 -5.54
CA ALA A 142 18.71 -2.58 -5.15
C ALA A 142 17.64 -1.58 -4.66
N PHE A 143 18.04 -0.46 -4.08
CA PHE A 143 17.18 0.58 -3.49
C PHE A 143 16.94 1.74 -4.47
N ALA A 144 17.98 2.14 -5.20
CA ALA A 144 18.00 3.26 -6.15
C ALA A 144 17.19 3.04 -7.42
N ARG A 145 17.05 1.79 -7.87
CA ARG A 145 16.61 1.53 -9.25
C ARG A 145 15.11 1.48 -9.44
N GLY A 146 14.27 1.53 -8.41
CA GLY A 146 12.82 1.35 -8.60
C GLY A 146 12.44 0.09 -9.42
N LYS A 147 13.39 -0.82 -9.66
CA LYS A 147 13.20 -2.09 -10.36
C LYS A 147 13.00 -3.15 -9.30
N LEU A 148 11.93 -3.02 -8.54
CA LEU A 148 11.65 -3.90 -7.41
C LEU A 148 10.32 -4.63 -7.49
N THR A 149 9.75 -4.64 -8.68
CA THR A 149 8.91 -5.74 -9.17
C THR A 149 9.16 -5.84 -10.67
N PRO A 150 9.39 -7.04 -11.24
CA PRO A 150 9.16 -7.23 -12.67
C PRO A 150 7.79 -6.63 -13.01
N PRO A 151 7.58 -6.04 -14.21
CA PRO A 151 6.27 -5.50 -14.60
C PRO A 151 5.11 -6.50 -14.43
N GLU A 152 5.41 -7.79 -14.27
CA GLU A 152 4.49 -8.89 -14.02
C GLU A 152 4.01 -9.00 -12.56
N VAL A 153 4.74 -8.47 -11.58
CA VAL A 153 4.38 -8.56 -10.16
C VAL A 153 3.65 -7.27 -9.76
N ARG A 154 2.33 -7.34 -9.78
CA ARG A 154 1.48 -6.26 -9.29
C ARG A 154 1.72 -6.06 -7.79
N PRO A 155 1.75 -4.80 -7.31
CA PRO A 155 1.75 -4.54 -5.88
C PRO A 155 0.53 -5.21 -5.24
N ASP A 156 0.71 -5.79 -4.05
CA ASP A 156 -0.37 -6.39 -3.25
C ASP A 156 -1.17 -5.34 -2.47
N PHE A 157 -1.11 -4.09 -2.91
CA PHE A 157 -1.76 -2.95 -2.30
C PHE A 157 -2.11 -1.88 -3.33
N THR A 158 -3.14 -1.11 -3.01
CA THR A 158 -3.52 0.13 -3.69
C THR A 158 -3.37 1.30 -2.73
N VAL A 159 -2.87 2.43 -3.22
CA VAL A 159 -2.77 3.67 -2.46
C VAL A 159 -4.02 4.51 -2.67
N LEU A 160 -4.57 5.01 -1.57
CA LEU A 160 -5.80 5.79 -1.54
C LEU A 160 -5.59 7.09 -0.74
N PHE A 161 -6.49 8.05 -0.95
CA PHE A 161 -6.63 9.20 -0.07
C PHE A 161 -7.97 9.13 0.65
N SER A 162 -7.96 9.29 1.97
CA SER A 162 -9.18 9.21 2.81
C SER A 162 -10.26 10.18 2.36
N LEU A 163 -9.86 11.35 1.83
CA LEU A 163 -10.76 12.33 1.22
C LEU A 163 -10.73 12.22 -0.30
N GLY A 164 -11.24 11.09 -0.82
CA GLY A 164 -11.22 10.74 -2.25
C GLY A 164 -11.71 11.84 -3.23
N SER A 165 -12.55 12.78 -2.79
CA SER A 165 -13.03 13.91 -3.59
C SER A 165 -11.93 14.89 -4.04
N TYR A 166 -10.76 14.85 -3.41
CA TYR A 166 -9.60 15.66 -3.78
C TYR A 166 -8.59 14.89 -4.65
N VAL A 167 -8.86 13.62 -4.97
CA VAL A 167 -7.99 12.84 -5.86
C VAL A 167 -8.25 13.21 -7.31
N ILE A 168 -7.19 13.62 -8.01
CA ILE A 168 -7.21 13.88 -9.45
C ILE A 168 -7.13 12.52 -10.14
N LYS A 169 -8.22 12.11 -10.82
CA LYS A 169 -8.20 10.90 -11.64
C LYS A 169 -7.20 11.09 -12.76
N GLN A 170 -6.16 10.25 -12.79
CA GLN A 170 -5.23 10.20 -13.91
C GLN A 170 -5.73 9.19 -14.94
N GLU A 171 -5.77 9.60 -16.20
CA GLU A 171 -5.74 8.63 -17.30
C GLU A 171 -4.29 8.14 -17.39
N PRO A 172 -4.04 6.82 -17.35
CA PRO A 172 -2.67 6.30 -17.38
C PRO A 172 -1.99 6.73 -18.69
N GLY A 173 -0.90 7.51 -18.55
CA GLY A 173 -0.01 7.81 -19.66
C GLY A 173 1.04 6.71 -19.83
N LEU A 174 1.55 6.51 -21.06
CA LEU A 174 2.55 5.49 -21.39
C LEU A 174 3.82 5.54 -20.50
N ALA A 175 4.25 6.72 -20.06
CA ALA A 175 5.39 6.87 -19.15
C ALA A 175 5.04 6.48 -17.71
N THR A 176 3.81 6.80 -17.26
CA THR A 176 3.32 6.37 -15.96
C THR A 176 3.28 4.85 -15.93
N GLU A 177 2.65 4.18 -16.90
CA GLU A 177 2.56 2.70 -16.96
C GLU A 177 3.93 1.99 -16.89
N MET A 178 5.00 2.61 -17.40
CA MET A 178 6.33 2.00 -17.44
C MET A 178 7.16 2.21 -16.16
N PHE A 179 6.93 3.31 -15.43
CA PHE A 179 7.76 3.70 -14.28
C PHE A 179 6.99 3.80 -12.96
N ALA A 180 5.67 3.74 -13.00
CA ALA A 180 4.76 3.75 -11.86
C ALA A 180 3.57 2.82 -12.13
N SER A 181 3.22 1.98 -11.17
CA SER A 181 1.91 1.33 -11.25
C SER A 181 0.86 2.40 -10.91
N PRO A 182 -0.17 2.65 -11.75
CA PRO A 182 -1.20 3.65 -11.43
C PRO A 182 -1.93 3.35 -10.12
N GLU A 183 -1.82 2.12 -9.61
CA GLU A 183 -2.33 1.66 -8.31
C GLU A 183 -1.50 2.15 -7.10
N THR A 184 -0.28 2.64 -7.32
CA THR A 184 0.64 3.08 -6.25
C THR A 184 0.97 4.57 -6.28
N GLU A 185 0.50 5.30 -7.29
CA GLU A 185 0.58 6.76 -7.37
C GLU A 185 -0.76 7.39 -7.04
N LEU A 186 -0.72 8.37 -6.14
CA LEU A 186 -1.84 9.19 -5.75
C LEU A 186 -1.54 10.65 -6.16
N VAL A 187 -2.49 11.28 -6.85
CA VAL A 187 -2.40 12.71 -7.16
C VAL A 187 -3.50 13.46 -6.44
N ILE A 188 -3.11 14.25 -5.44
CA ILE A 188 -4.01 15.02 -4.60
C ILE A 188 -4.06 16.45 -5.13
N ASP A 189 -5.27 16.97 -5.35
CA ASP A 189 -5.51 18.40 -5.54
C ASP A 189 -5.31 19.16 -4.22
N TYR A 190 -4.05 19.32 -3.83
CA TYR A 190 -3.67 19.87 -2.53
C TYR A 190 -4.11 21.33 -2.39
N GLN A 191 -4.17 22.08 -3.50
CA GLN A 191 -4.61 23.46 -3.50
C GLN A 191 -6.08 23.58 -3.13
N ARG A 192 -6.95 22.77 -3.76
CA ARG A 192 -8.37 22.70 -3.39
C ARG A 192 -8.55 22.19 -1.96
N PHE A 193 -7.83 21.13 -1.59
CA PHE A 193 -7.88 20.56 -0.25
C PHE A 193 -7.61 21.63 0.83
N PHE A 194 -6.53 22.41 0.69
CA PHE A 194 -6.22 23.46 1.66
C PHE A 194 -7.08 24.72 1.50
N ALA A 195 -7.59 25.02 0.31
CA ALA A 195 -8.55 26.11 0.14
C ALA A 195 -9.85 25.82 0.89
N ASP A 196 -10.34 24.58 0.82
CA ASP A 196 -11.57 24.16 1.50
C ASP A 196 -11.35 24.03 3.02
N ALA A 197 -10.19 23.53 3.46
CA ALA A 197 -9.83 23.48 4.89
C ALA A 197 -9.78 24.89 5.54
N ARG A 198 -9.33 25.91 4.81
CA ARG A 198 -9.36 27.32 5.28
C ARG A 198 -10.76 27.88 5.42
N LYS A 199 -11.72 27.40 4.60
CA LYS A 199 -13.12 27.84 4.61
C LYS A 199 -13.96 27.16 5.70
N ALA A 200 -13.54 25.98 6.17
CA ALA A 200 -14.28 25.20 7.15
C ALA A 200 -13.34 24.62 8.23
N PRO A 201 -12.81 25.45 9.15
CA PRO A 201 -11.89 24.99 10.20
C PRO A 201 -12.51 23.95 11.15
N GLU A 202 -13.84 23.87 11.26
CA GLU A 202 -14.53 22.95 12.18
C GLU A 202 -14.81 21.54 11.61
N LYS A 203 -14.82 21.35 10.28
CA LYS A 203 -15.26 20.07 9.68
C LYS A 203 -14.13 19.08 9.40
N VAL A 204 -12.87 19.51 9.51
CA VAL A 204 -11.68 18.67 9.24
C VAL A 204 -11.19 17.93 10.49
N LEU A 205 -11.66 18.31 11.69
CA LEU A 205 -11.19 17.72 12.96
C LEU A 205 -12.09 16.61 13.54
N VAL A 206 -13.31 16.40 13.03
CA VAL A 206 -14.26 15.41 13.57
C VAL A 206 -14.27 14.13 12.73
N ALA A 207 -13.17 13.41 12.78
CA ALA A 207 -13.12 11.96 12.58
C ALA A 207 -12.05 11.39 13.52
N ALA A 208 -12.16 11.73 14.79
CA ALA A 208 -11.60 10.97 15.90
C ALA A 208 -12.80 10.32 16.63
N PRO A 209 -12.74 9.05 17.03
CA PRO A 209 -13.79 8.46 17.85
C PRO A 209 -13.85 9.21 19.17
N ALA A 210 -15.04 9.65 19.54
CA ALA A 210 -15.31 10.27 20.81
C ALA A 210 -15.15 9.23 21.93
N GLU A 211 -13.99 9.23 22.57
CA GLU A 211 -13.86 8.84 23.97
C GLU A 211 -13.62 10.11 24.77
N ASP A 212 -14.61 10.52 25.57
CA ASP A 212 -14.48 10.55 27.03
C ASP A 212 -15.67 11.28 27.66
N ARG A 213 -16.01 10.83 28.88
CA ARG A 213 -16.46 11.65 30.02
C ARG A 213 -17.95 11.70 30.36
N ARG A 214 -18.33 10.73 31.19
CA ARG A 214 -19.18 10.85 32.40
C ARG A 214 -18.61 9.83 33.39
N ASP A 215 -18.31 10.06 34.66
CA ASP A 215 -18.39 11.20 35.57
C ASP A 215 -17.39 10.90 36.71
N ALA A 216 -16.93 11.96 37.38
CA ALA A 216 -16.07 11.85 38.56
C ALA A 216 -16.89 11.65 39.85
N MET A 217 -16.29 10.91 40.78
CA MET A 217 -16.48 10.90 42.25
C MET A 217 -17.72 10.25 42.86
N GLY A 218 -17.45 9.29 43.76
CA GLY A 218 -18.36 8.90 44.85
C GLY A 218 -18.22 7.45 45.29
N SER A 219 -17.31 7.17 46.23
CA SER A 219 -17.30 5.92 47.00
C SER A 219 -18.64 5.67 47.67
N SER A 220 -19.21 4.47 47.51
CA SER A 220 -20.04 3.80 48.51
C SER A 220 -20.06 2.31 48.24
N VAL A 221 -19.69 1.56 49.28
CA VAL A 221 -19.61 0.09 49.35
C VAL A 221 -21.01 -0.52 49.34
N THR A 222 -21.26 -1.56 48.56
CA THR A 222 -22.16 -2.66 48.97
C THR A 222 -21.76 -4.01 48.33
N ALA A 223 -21.38 -4.91 49.23
CA ALA A 223 -21.40 -6.38 49.26
C ALA A 223 -21.73 -7.27 48.03
N VAL A 224 -20.79 -8.20 47.74
CA VAL A 224 -20.87 -9.69 47.78
C VAL A 224 -21.86 -10.48 46.86
N ALA A 225 -21.25 -11.14 45.86
CA ALA A 225 -21.40 -12.53 45.34
C ALA A 225 -22.50 -12.89 44.29
N PRO A 226 -22.46 -14.10 43.65
CA PRO A 226 -21.58 -14.49 42.52
C PRO A 226 -22.35 -15.20 41.36
N ALA A 227 -21.65 -15.54 40.26
CA ALA A 227 -21.93 -16.55 39.20
C ALA A 227 -21.62 -15.97 37.79
N GLY A 228 -20.82 -16.56 36.91
CA GLY A 228 -20.46 -17.96 36.75
C GLY A 228 -21.44 -18.70 35.84
N GLU A 229 -21.62 -18.25 34.57
CA GLU A 229 -22.32 -19.04 33.54
C GLU A 229 -22.18 -18.50 32.09
N GLY A 230 -21.82 -17.22 31.89
CA GLY A 230 -21.76 -16.61 30.55
C GLY A 230 -20.52 -16.95 29.69
N ASP A 231 -19.39 -17.31 30.29
CA ASP A 231 -18.08 -17.34 29.60
C ASP A 231 -17.77 -18.70 28.94
N MET A 232 -18.40 -19.79 29.40
CA MET A 232 -18.20 -21.12 28.81
C MET A 232 -19.02 -21.34 27.53
N ALA A 233 -20.16 -20.66 27.39
CA ALA A 233 -21.01 -20.74 26.20
C ALA A 233 -20.37 -20.02 25.00
N THR A 234 -19.73 -18.88 25.24
CA THR A 234 -18.97 -18.12 24.23
C THR A 234 -17.74 -18.87 23.78
N VAL A 235 -16.99 -19.48 24.71
CA VAL A 235 -15.83 -20.31 24.38
C VAL A 235 -16.22 -21.55 23.57
N ARG A 236 -17.31 -22.26 23.93
CA ARG A 236 -17.82 -23.39 23.12
C ARG A 236 -18.27 -22.96 21.73
N ALA A 237 -19.00 -21.84 21.62
CA ALA A 237 -19.42 -21.31 20.32
C ALA A 237 -18.22 -20.93 19.45
N LEU A 238 -17.13 -20.47 20.04
CA LEU A 238 -15.89 -20.16 19.33
C LEU A 238 -15.19 -21.44 18.84
N THR A 239 -15.06 -22.46 19.70
CA THR A 239 -14.49 -23.76 19.34
C THR A 239 -15.28 -24.45 18.22
N ASP A 240 -16.60 -24.41 18.26
CA ASP A 240 -17.44 -24.97 17.20
C ASP A 240 -17.31 -24.22 15.87
N ARG A 241 -16.95 -22.93 15.91
CA ARG A 241 -16.65 -22.16 14.69
C ARG A 241 -15.28 -22.52 14.15
N VAL A 242 -14.26 -22.66 14.99
CA VAL A 242 -12.91 -23.09 14.58
C VAL A 242 -12.96 -24.47 13.92
N ASN A 243 -13.61 -25.45 14.54
CA ASN A 243 -13.72 -26.80 13.99
C ASN A 243 -14.47 -26.82 12.65
N ARG A 244 -15.51 -25.98 12.49
CA ARG A 244 -16.22 -25.83 11.21
C ARG A 244 -15.35 -25.17 10.14
N LEU A 245 -14.55 -24.18 10.52
CA LEU A 245 -13.60 -23.52 9.61
C LEU A 245 -12.50 -24.47 9.15
N GLU A 246 -11.98 -25.32 10.03
CA GLU A 246 -10.99 -26.34 9.68
C GLU A 246 -11.56 -27.32 8.63
N SER A 247 -12.78 -27.81 8.85
CA SER A 247 -13.47 -28.67 7.87
C SER A 247 -13.62 -27.99 6.51
N GLN A 248 -14.01 -26.71 6.49
CA GLN A 248 -14.18 -25.96 5.24
C GLN A 248 -12.85 -25.75 4.50
N VAL A 249 -11.75 -25.55 5.21
CA VAL A 249 -10.41 -25.42 4.61
C VAL A 249 -9.96 -26.75 3.99
N THR A 250 -10.22 -27.87 4.66
CA THR A 250 -9.92 -29.21 4.11
C THR A 250 -10.69 -29.47 2.83
N ASP A 251 -11.99 -29.16 2.79
CA ASP A 251 -12.82 -29.33 1.59
C ASP A 251 -12.32 -28.45 0.43
N LEU A 252 -11.89 -27.23 0.72
CA LEU A 252 -11.38 -26.31 -0.30
C LEU A 252 -10.03 -26.77 -0.88
N LEU A 253 -9.15 -27.31 -0.05
CA LEU A 253 -7.89 -27.91 -0.51
C LEU A 253 -8.14 -29.09 -1.46
N ASP A 254 -9.16 -29.89 -1.19
CA ASP A 254 -9.54 -31.00 -2.06
C ASP A 254 -10.11 -30.52 -3.40
N ILE A 255 -10.89 -29.44 -3.40
CA ILE A 255 -11.38 -28.82 -4.63
C ILE A 255 -10.20 -28.29 -5.47
N VAL A 256 -9.25 -27.58 -4.86
CA VAL A 256 -8.07 -27.06 -5.56
C VAL A 256 -7.23 -28.18 -6.16
N LYS A 257 -7.03 -29.28 -5.42
CA LYS A 257 -6.35 -30.47 -5.95
C LYS A 257 -7.06 -31.04 -7.17
N ARG A 258 -8.38 -31.22 -7.12
CA ARG A 258 -9.17 -31.72 -8.25
C ARG A 258 -9.10 -30.80 -9.47
N LEU A 259 -9.17 -29.49 -9.26
CA LEU A 259 -9.04 -28.50 -10.33
C LEU A 259 -7.65 -28.53 -10.96
N THR A 260 -6.60 -28.68 -10.15
CA THR A 260 -5.22 -28.78 -10.64
C THR A 260 -5.05 -30.04 -11.49
N SER A 261 -5.56 -31.18 -11.03
CA SER A 261 -5.54 -32.43 -11.81
C SER A 261 -6.30 -32.30 -13.13
N SER A 262 -7.49 -31.68 -13.12
CA SER A 262 -8.27 -31.44 -14.33
C SER A 262 -7.55 -30.51 -15.32
N LEU A 263 -6.84 -29.49 -14.82
CA LEU A 263 -6.01 -28.61 -15.65
C LEU A 263 -4.84 -29.37 -16.30
N GLU A 264 -4.16 -30.22 -15.54
CA GLU A 264 -3.08 -31.06 -16.09
C GLU A 264 -3.58 -32.03 -17.15
N GLU A 265 -4.72 -32.67 -16.93
CA GLU A 265 -5.37 -33.54 -17.92
C GLU A 265 -5.74 -32.79 -19.20
N SER A 266 -6.34 -31.60 -19.07
CA SER A 266 -6.68 -30.75 -20.22
C SER A 266 -5.44 -30.35 -21.02
N ARG A 267 -4.34 -30.04 -20.31
CA ARG A 267 -3.07 -29.65 -20.93
C ARG A 267 -2.41 -30.81 -21.66
N ARG A 268 -2.53 -32.04 -21.14
CA ARG A 268 -2.07 -33.27 -21.84
C ARG A 268 -2.89 -33.55 -23.09
N ALA A 269 -4.21 -33.44 -23.01
CA ALA A 269 -5.09 -33.63 -24.16
C ALA A 269 -4.81 -32.62 -25.29
N LEU A 270 -4.49 -31.37 -24.94
CA LEU A 270 -4.07 -30.35 -25.90
C LEU A 270 -2.72 -30.69 -26.54
N ALA A 271 -1.74 -31.15 -25.77
CA ALA A 271 -0.44 -31.55 -26.31
C ALA A 271 -0.53 -32.75 -27.27
N GLU A 272 -1.46 -33.68 -27.01
CA GLU A 272 -1.75 -34.80 -27.89
C GLU A 272 -2.41 -34.33 -29.20
N LYS A 273 -3.40 -33.42 -29.11
CA LYS A 273 -4.04 -32.79 -30.27
C LYS A 273 -3.05 -32.01 -31.14
N ASP A 274 -2.13 -31.27 -30.54
CA ASP A 274 -1.09 -30.55 -31.28
C ASP A 274 -0.13 -31.50 -32.01
N LYS A 275 0.13 -32.68 -31.44
CA LYS A 275 0.94 -33.72 -32.08
C LYS A 275 0.21 -34.33 -33.27
N GLU A 276 -1.09 -34.63 -33.16
CA GLU A 276 -1.93 -35.09 -34.28
C GLU A 276 -1.94 -34.07 -35.42
N ILE A 277 -2.16 -32.79 -35.11
CA ILE A 277 -2.16 -31.71 -36.10
C ILE A 277 -0.81 -31.64 -36.83
N ARG A 278 0.29 -31.72 -36.08
CA ARG A 278 1.64 -31.69 -36.67
C ARG A 278 1.90 -32.91 -37.55
N THR A 279 1.40 -34.10 -37.19
CA THR A 279 1.52 -35.30 -38.03
C THR A 279 0.70 -35.20 -39.32
N LEU A 280 -0.52 -34.65 -39.26
CA LEU A 280 -1.38 -34.42 -40.43
C LEU A 280 -0.80 -33.35 -41.37
N GLN A 281 -0.14 -32.33 -40.83
CA GLN A 281 0.57 -31.32 -41.64
C GLN A 281 1.86 -31.84 -42.28
N SER A 282 2.51 -32.85 -41.68
CA SER A 282 3.71 -33.50 -42.23
C SER A 282 3.43 -34.64 -43.21
N ALA A 283 2.17 -35.07 -43.34
CA ALA A 283 1.77 -36.03 -44.36
C ALA A 283 1.84 -35.33 -45.74
N PRO A 284 2.68 -35.81 -46.69
CA PRO A 284 2.79 -35.16 -47.99
C PRO A 284 1.44 -35.26 -48.69
N GLY A 285 0.94 -34.10 -49.12
CA GLY A 285 -0.23 -34.02 -49.99
C GLY A 285 -0.03 -34.95 -51.17
N ALA A 286 -0.96 -35.90 -51.33
CA ALA A 286 -1.09 -36.70 -52.52
C ALA A 286 -1.32 -35.74 -53.70
N SER A 287 -0.28 -35.52 -54.51
CA SER A 287 -0.46 -35.10 -55.89
C SER A 287 -1.26 -36.17 -56.61
N LYS A 288 -2.49 -35.83 -56.98
CA LYS A 288 -3.00 -36.01 -58.34
C LYS A 288 -4.17 -35.05 -58.59
#